data_AF-A0A538N8Z5-F1
#
_entry.id   AF-A0A538N8Z5-F1
#
_cell.length_a   1.000
_cell.length_b   1.000
_cell.length_c   1.000
_cell.angle_alpha   90.00
_cell.angle_beta   90.00
_cell.angle_gamma   90.00
#
_symmetry.space_group_name_H-M   'P 1'
#
loop_
_entity.id
_entity.type
_entity.pdbx_description
1 polymer ?
#
loop_
_entity_poly.entity_id
_entity_poly.type
_entity_poly.pdbx_seq_one_letter_code
_entity_poly.pdbx_strand_id
1 'polypeptide(L)'
;MPTALSRWPSRSGRPPVTSASRLPGDYTNRARAALVAAQAHAHDLGHDRVHPGHLLLGVIDSGDGVATRVLAALGVPVATLGPRIEELLGQGGPTAGSALPLSPAARRALDLARDEAAGQARIGTEHLLLGTLGAGGAVADLLAGLGATPPRIRAEVQRLLVAYSQGWPLTADGSTGDELVELRLAVLRMRVREYNEKLADLRLGRHAAILAGDRDRASALRNAEQQLLDEKHRQVTGWARELDIGVVLDELDRLSHEVDRLRELLHRHQIRPE
;
A
#
# COMPACT_ATOMS: atom_id res chain seq x y z
N MET A 1 52.70 34.27 -10.71
CA MET A 1 51.89 33.75 -11.84
C MET A 1 51.58 32.29 -11.55
N PRO A 2 50.42 31.98 -10.96
CA PRO A 2 50.06 30.62 -10.57
C PRO A 2 49.40 29.85 -11.71
N THR A 3 49.70 28.55 -11.71
CA THR A 3 49.44 27.51 -12.69
C THR A 3 47.94 27.17 -12.80
N ALA A 4 47.45 27.11 -14.05
CA ALA A 4 46.06 26.80 -14.37
C ALA A 4 45.73 25.32 -14.12
N LEU A 5 44.67 25.09 -13.34
CA LEU A 5 44.05 23.80 -13.09
C LEU A 5 43.33 23.26 -14.35
N SER A 6 43.45 21.95 -14.51
CA SER A 6 42.86 21.11 -15.56
C SER A 6 41.37 21.34 -15.80
N ARG A 7 41.03 21.57 -17.07
CA ARG A 7 39.65 21.55 -17.59
C ARG A 7 39.19 20.12 -17.85
N TRP A 8 38.11 19.71 -17.20
CA TRP A 8 37.33 18.52 -17.57
C TRP A 8 36.48 18.83 -18.81
N PRO A 9 36.38 17.94 -19.82
CA PRO A 9 35.51 18.19 -20.96
C PRO A 9 34.04 17.96 -20.59
N SER A 10 33.23 18.99 -20.81
CA SER A 10 31.77 18.97 -20.75
C SER A 10 31.19 17.98 -21.75
N ARG A 11 30.55 16.92 -21.25
CA ARG A 11 29.54 16.17 -22.02
C ARG A 11 28.17 16.45 -21.44
N SER A 12 27.54 17.43 -22.07
CA SER A 12 26.09 17.61 -22.13
C SER A 12 25.42 16.32 -22.61
N GLY A 13 24.51 15.79 -21.80
CA GLY A 13 23.69 14.64 -22.15
C GLY A 13 23.15 13.93 -20.92
N ARG A 14 22.31 14.60 -20.13
CA ARG A 14 21.39 13.87 -19.26
C ARG A 14 20.55 12.94 -20.15
N PRO A 15 20.38 11.65 -19.84
CA PRO A 15 19.41 10.84 -20.56
C PRO A 15 18.03 11.49 -20.42
N PRO A 16 17.19 11.46 -21.46
CA PRO A 16 15.85 12.03 -21.37
C PRO A 16 15.10 11.30 -20.26
N VAL A 17 14.59 12.06 -19.30
CA VAL A 17 13.57 11.58 -18.37
C VAL A 17 12.34 11.29 -19.22
N THR A 18 12.26 10.07 -19.75
CA THR A 18 11.07 9.60 -20.45
C THR A 18 9.95 9.55 -19.43
N SER A 19 8.91 10.34 -19.68
CA SER A 19 7.63 10.38 -18.99
C SER A 19 7.36 9.16 -18.11
N ALA A 20 7.67 9.27 -16.82
CA ALA A 20 7.10 8.41 -15.82
C ALA A 20 5.58 8.51 -16.01
N SER A 21 4.98 7.44 -16.51
CA SER A 21 3.54 7.30 -16.54
C SER A 21 3.06 7.63 -15.13
N ARG A 22 2.20 8.65 -15.02
CA ARG A 22 1.55 9.04 -13.76
C ARG A 22 0.85 7.79 -13.24
N LEU A 23 1.50 7.05 -12.36
CA LEU A 23 0.80 6.11 -11.51
C LEU A 23 -0.21 6.96 -10.73
N PRO A 24 -1.50 6.58 -10.73
CA PRO A 24 -2.55 7.31 -10.04
C PRO A 24 -2.11 7.76 -8.63
N GLY A 25 -2.66 8.89 -8.17
CA GLY A 25 -2.43 9.42 -6.82
C GLY A 25 -2.79 8.44 -5.70
N ASP A 26 -3.37 7.30 -6.06
CA ASP A 26 -3.94 6.27 -5.19
C ASP A 26 -2.88 5.31 -4.60
N TYR A 27 -1.64 5.22 -5.09
CA TYR A 27 -0.65 4.25 -4.56
C TYR A 27 0.20 4.82 -3.40
N THR A 28 0.67 4.01 -2.44
CA THR A 28 1.71 4.46 -1.49
C THR A 28 3.05 4.72 -2.21
N ASN A 29 3.97 5.44 -1.57
CA ASN A 29 5.30 5.71 -2.17
C ASN A 29 6.08 4.41 -2.44
N ARG A 30 6.00 3.43 -1.54
CA ARG A 30 6.63 2.12 -1.72
C ARG A 30 5.88 1.26 -2.73
N ALA A 31 4.55 1.30 -2.79
CA ALA A 31 3.80 0.64 -3.87
C ALA A 31 4.17 1.21 -5.25
N ARG A 32 4.40 2.53 -5.36
CA ARG A 32 4.95 3.14 -6.58
C ARG A 32 6.35 2.62 -6.89
N ALA A 33 7.24 2.57 -5.89
CA ALA A 33 8.58 2.02 -6.04
C ALA A 33 8.54 0.56 -6.50
N ALA A 34 7.65 -0.26 -5.94
CA ALA A 34 7.43 -1.65 -6.34
C ALA A 34 7.00 -1.77 -7.81
N LEU A 35 6.11 -0.89 -8.29
CA LEU A 35 5.68 -0.88 -9.69
C LEU A 35 6.81 -0.46 -10.65
N VAL A 36 7.68 0.46 -10.22
CA VAL A 36 8.89 0.82 -10.97
C VAL A 36 9.89 -0.34 -10.99
N ALA A 37 10.11 -1.00 -9.86
CA ALA A 37 10.97 -2.18 -9.77
C ALA A 37 10.43 -3.32 -10.64
N ALA A 38 9.11 -3.52 -10.69
CA ALA A 38 8.50 -4.52 -11.57
C ALA A 38 8.76 -4.25 -13.07
N GLN A 39 8.81 -2.98 -13.49
CA GLN A 39 9.21 -2.61 -14.85
C GLN A 39 10.68 -2.93 -15.10
N ALA A 40 11.56 -2.63 -14.14
CA ALA A 40 12.98 -2.94 -14.22
C ALA A 40 13.22 -4.46 -14.34
N HIS A 41 12.59 -5.26 -13.50
CA HIS A 41 12.66 -6.73 -13.57
C HIS A 41 12.20 -7.29 -14.91
N ALA A 42 11.10 -6.77 -15.45
CA ALA A 42 10.62 -7.18 -16.77
C ALA A 42 11.65 -6.89 -17.86
N HIS A 43 12.30 -5.72 -17.80
CA HIS A 43 13.34 -5.34 -18.74
C HIS A 43 14.60 -6.20 -18.58
N ASP A 44 15.08 -6.40 -17.35
CA ASP A 44 16.31 -7.14 -17.05
C ASP A 44 16.21 -8.61 -17.41
N LEU A 45 15.01 -9.21 -17.30
CA LEU A 45 14.71 -10.57 -17.75
C LEU A 45 14.40 -10.66 -19.26
N GLY A 46 14.40 -9.55 -20.01
CA GLY A 46 14.10 -9.56 -21.45
C GLY A 46 12.63 -9.85 -21.79
N HIS A 47 11.68 -9.53 -20.91
CA HIS A 47 10.26 -9.71 -21.18
C HIS A 47 9.64 -8.45 -21.81
N ASP A 48 8.96 -8.60 -22.93
CA ASP A 48 8.34 -7.48 -23.68
C ASP A 48 7.11 -6.90 -22.98
N ARG A 49 6.68 -7.50 -21.87
CA ARG A 49 5.54 -7.10 -21.06
C ARG A 49 5.78 -7.33 -19.58
N VAL A 50 5.11 -6.55 -18.74
CA VAL A 50 5.08 -6.80 -17.30
C VAL A 50 4.08 -7.92 -16.98
N HIS A 51 4.54 -8.96 -16.28
CA HIS A 51 3.77 -10.11 -15.83
C HIS A 51 3.56 -10.07 -14.31
N PRO A 52 2.58 -10.82 -13.77
CA PRO A 52 2.37 -10.91 -12.33
C PRO A 52 3.63 -11.24 -11.51
N GLY A 53 4.54 -12.06 -12.04
CA GLY A 53 5.81 -12.34 -11.35
C GLY A 53 6.72 -11.13 -11.20
N HIS A 54 6.78 -10.25 -12.20
CA HIS A 54 7.52 -8.99 -12.06
C HIS A 54 6.89 -8.07 -11.01
N LEU A 55 5.55 -8.06 -10.91
CA LEU A 55 4.87 -7.32 -9.84
C LEU A 55 5.27 -7.85 -8.45
N LEU A 56 5.33 -9.18 -8.29
CA LEU A 56 5.74 -9.80 -7.04
C LEU A 56 7.22 -9.52 -6.71
N LEU A 57 8.12 -9.62 -7.70
CA LEU A 57 9.53 -9.23 -7.54
C LEU A 57 9.65 -7.77 -7.08
N GLY A 58 8.94 -6.86 -7.75
CA GLY A 58 8.92 -5.45 -7.36
C GLY A 58 8.38 -5.22 -5.94
N VAL A 59 7.36 -5.97 -5.51
CA VAL A 59 6.84 -5.90 -4.13
C VAL A 59 7.88 -6.35 -3.11
N ILE A 60 8.60 -7.44 -3.40
CA ILE A 60 9.65 -7.98 -2.51
C ILE A 60 10.85 -7.02 -2.43
N ASP A 61 11.28 -6.47 -3.57
CA ASP A 61 12.42 -5.55 -3.68
C ASP A 61 12.15 -4.18 -3.07
N SER A 62 10.88 -3.83 -2.86
CA SER A 62 10.49 -2.59 -2.19
C SER A 62 10.91 -2.54 -0.71
N GLY A 63 11.49 -3.64 -0.19
CA GLY A 63 12.12 -3.73 1.13
C GLY A 63 11.12 -4.12 2.22
N ASP A 64 11.25 -3.50 3.39
CA ASP A 64 10.43 -3.81 4.58
C ASP A 64 9.01 -3.20 4.51
N GLY A 65 8.31 -3.45 3.41
CA GLY A 65 6.89 -3.12 3.24
C GLY A 65 5.96 -4.11 3.94
N VAL A 66 4.69 -3.74 4.10
CA VAL A 66 3.66 -4.58 4.72
C VAL A 66 3.59 -5.97 4.08
N ALA A 67 3.66 -6.07 2.74
CA ALA A 67 3.66 -7.34 2.04
C ALA A 67 4.82 -8.25 2.47
N THR A 68 6.05 -7.74 2.49
CA THR A 68 7.26 -8.48 2.90
C THR A 68 7.13 -8.99 4.33
N ARG A 69 6.57 -8.16 5.22
CA ARG A 69 6.38 -8.51 6.63
C ARG A 69 5.30 -9.56 6.83
N VAL A 70 4.21 -9.49 6.07
CA VAL A 70 3.17 -10.53 6.04
C VAL A 70 3.74 -11.85 5.54
N LEU A 71 4.50 -11.84 4.44
CA LEU A 71 5.15 -13.03 3.92
C LEU A 71 6.10 -13.64 4.96
N ALA A 72 6.95 -12.82 5.60
CA ALA A 72 7.85 -13.26 6.67
C ALA A 72 7.09 -13.84 7.86
N ALA A 73 6.00 -13.21 8.31
CA ALA A 73 5.18 -13.69 9.42
C ALA A 73 4.45 -15.00 9.11
N LEU A 74 4.14 -15.25 7.84
CA LEU A 74 3.61 -16.54 7.36
C LEU A 74 4.70 -17.61 7.18
N GLY A 75 5.97 -17.30 7.47
CA GLY A 75 7.09 -18.22 7.32
C GLY A 75 7.61 -18.37 5.89
N VAL A 76 7.22 -17.47 4.98
CA VAL A 76 7.74 -17.47 3.61
C VAL A 76 9.19 -16.94 3.62
N PRO A 77 10.15 -17.68 3.07
CA PRO A 77 11.56 -17.25 3.05
C PRO A 77 11.79 -16.21 1.96
N VAL A 78 11.46 -14.94 2.25
CA VAL A 78 11.53 -13.82 1.29
C VAL A 78 12.88 -13.70 0.61
N ALA A 79 13.98 -13.90 1.34
CA ALA A 79 15.34 -13.83 0.80
C ALA A 79 15.63 -14.83 -0.34
N THR A 80 14.88 -15.93 -0.40
CA THR A 80 15.02 -16.97 -1.43
C THR A 80 13.90 -16.93 -2.48
N LEU A 81 12.90 -16.06 -2.28
CA LEU A 81 11.70 -16.04 -3.10
C LEU A 81 11.98 -15.40 -4.47
N GLY A 82 12.83 -14.36 -4.53
CA GLY A 82 13.22 -13.69 -5.77
C GLY A 82 13.78 -14.65 -6.82
N PRO A 83 14.87 -15.39 -6.53
CA PRO A 83 15.45 -16.36 -7.46
C PRO A 83 14.46 -17.41 -7.96
N ARG A 84 13.54 -17.87 -7.10
CA ARG A 84 12.50 -18.83 -7.50
C ARG A 84 11.47 -18.24 -8.44
N ILE A 85 11.13 -16.96 -8.28
CA ILE A 85 10.23 -16.26 -9.19
C ILE A 85 10.91 -16.01 -10.53
N GLU A 86 12.18 -15.61 -10.53
CA GLU A 86 12.98 -15.45 -11.76
C GLU A 86 13.10 -16.77 -12.53
N GLU A 87 13.34 -17.88 -11.83
CA GLU A 87 13.36 -19.21 -12.43
C GLU A 87 12.02 -19.58 -13.10
N LEU A 88 10.89 -19.28 -12.44
CA LEU A 88 9.55 -19.51 -13.00
C LEU A 88 9.25 -18.63 -14.21
N LEU A 89 9.75 -17.41 -14.22
CA LEU A 89 9.55 -16.47 -15.32
C LEU A 89 10.43 -16.82 -16.52
N GLY A 90 11.63 -17.33 -16.27
CA GLY A 90 12.63 -17.61 -17.29
C GLY A 90 13.25 -16.35 -17.88
N GLN A 91 14.02 -16.54 -18.95
CA GLN A 91 14.64 -15.48 -19.73
C GLN A 91 13.86 -15.25 -21.02
N GLY A 92 13.61 -13.99 -21.34
CA GLY A 92 13.02 -13.55 -22.60
C GLY A 92 14.06 -13.11 -23.63
N GLY A 93 13.60 -12.35 -24.62
CA GLY A 93 14.43 -11.81 -25.70
C GLY A 93 14.83 -10.35 -25.44
N PRO A 94 15.72 -9.76 -26.26
CA PRO A 94 16.02 -8.33 -26.17
C PRO A 94 14.74 -7.51 -26.34
N THR A 95 14.45 -6.63 -25.38
CA THR A 95 13.29 -5.74 -25.44
C THR A 95 13.72 -4.33 -25.80
N ALA A 96 12.87 -3.61 -26.53
CA ALA A 96 13.11 -2.23 -26.92
C ALA A 96 12.05 -1.32 -26.28
N GLY A 97 12.49 -0.28 -25.57
CA GLY A 97 11.62 0.75 -24.99
C GLY A 97 11.75 0.86 -23.47
N SER A 98 11.53 2.07 -22.93
CA SER A 98 11.72 2.36 -21.50
C SER A 98 10.51 2.08 -20.61
N ALA A 99 9.33 1.82 -21.20
CA ALA A 99 8.11 1.52 -20.47
C ALA A 99 7.36 0.36 -21.13
N LEU A 100 7.39 -0.82 -20.51
CA LEU A 100 6.79 -2.02 -21.05
C LEU A 100 5.28 -2.05 -20.75
N PRO A 101 4.44 -2.49 -21.70
CA PRO A 101 3.02 -2.63 -21.45
C PRO A 101 2.74 -3.77 -20.46
N LEU A 102 1.63 -3.67 -19.72
CA LEU A 102 1.17 -4.75 -18.85
C LEU A 102 0.62 -5.92 -19.68
N SER A 103 0.91 -7.15 -19.26
CA SER A 103 0.16 -8.33 -19.70
C SER A 103 -1.31 -8.25 -19.25
N PRO A 104 -2.25 -8.98 -19.89
CA PRO A 104 -3.64 -9.01 -19.42
C PRO A 104 -3.75 -9.50 -17.97
N ALA A 105 -2.92 -10.46 -17.57
CA ALA A 105 -2.88 -10.97 -16.20
C ALA A 105 -2.35 -9.92 -15.20
N ALA A 106 -1.29 -9.18 -15.56
CA ALA A 106 -0.78 -8.09 -14.71
C ALA A 106 -1.78 -6.93 -14.60
N ARG A 107 -2.52 -6.61 -15.67
CA ARG A 107 -3.61 -5.63 -15.60
C ARG A 107 -4.70 -6.07 -14.63
N ARG A 108 -5.17 -7.31 -14.74
CA ARG A 108 -6.13 -7.89 -13.78
C ARG A 108 -5.59 -7.85 -12.36
N ALA A 109 -4.30 -8.16 -12.15
CA ALA A 109 -3.69 -8.09 -10.83
C ALA A 109 -3.77 -6.68 -10.21
N LEU A 110 -3.52 -5.63 -11.01
CA LEU A 110 -3.64 -4.26 -10.53
C LEU A 110 -5.09 -3.84 -10.28
N ASP A 111 -6.04 -4.32 -11.07
CA ASP A 111 -7.46 -4.07 -10.85
C ASP A 111 -7.93 -4.74 -9.55
N LEU A 112 -7.56 -6.00 -9.32
CA LEU A 112 -7.81 -6.71 -8.06
C LEU A 112 -7.13 -6.02 -6.87
N ALA A 113 -5.91 -5.50 -7.04
CA ALA A 113 -5.25 -4.74 -5.98
C ALA A 113 -6.04 -3.47 -5.60
N ARG A 114 -6.70 -2.82 -6.57
CA ARG A 114 -7.62 -1.69 -6.28
C ARG A 114 -8.85 -2.16 -5.52
N ASP A 115 -9.41 -3.30 -5.90
CA ASP A 115 -10.57 -3.88 -5.22
C ASP A 115 -10.24 -4.26 -3.77
N GLU A 116 -9.06 -4.84 -3.51
CA GLU A 116 -8.59 -5.14 -2.16
C GLU A 116 -8.38 -3.86 -1.32
N ALA A 117 -7.96 -2.77 -1.96
CA ALA A 117 -7.80 -1.47 -1.31
C ALA A 117 -9.13 -0.69 -1.15
N ALA A 118 -10.27 -1.26 -1.55
CA ALA A 118 -11.55 -0.55 -1.56
C ALA A 118 -11.92 -0.02 -0.15
N GLY A 119 -12.06 1.31 -0.06
CA GLY A 119 -12.34 2.01 1.19
C GLY A 119 -11.11 2.29 2.07
N GLN A 120 -9.90 2.10 1.52
CA GLN A 120 -8.66 2.64 2.04
C GLN A 120 -8.25 3.88 1.22
N ALA A 121 -7.47 4.79 1.81
CA ALA A 121 -7.07 6.02 1.12
C ALA A 121 -6.01 5.77 0.05
N ARG A 122 -5.21 4.72 0.19
CA ARG A 122 -4.12 4.40 -0.74
C ARG A 122 -3.94 2.89 -0.90
N ILE A 123 -3.44 2.48 -2.06
CA ILE A 123 -3.07 1.11 -2.43
C ILE A 123 -1.61 0.89 -1.99
N GLY A 124 -1.44 0.08 -0.95
CA GLY A 124 -0.15 -0.37 -0.41
C GLY A 124 0.42 -1.63 -1.08
N THR A 125 1.58 -2.07 -0.58
CA THR A 125 2.29 -3.27 -1.08
C THR A 125 1.52 -4.57 -0.83
N GLU A 126 0.78 -4.64 0.28
CA GLU A 126 -0.11 -5.73 0.66
C GLU A 126 -1.27 -5.92 -0.33
N HIS A 127 -1.79 -4.81 -0.86
CA HIS A 127 -2.83 -4.84 -1.89
C HIS A 127 -2.27 -5.31 -3.22
N LEU A 128 -1.07 -4.86 -3.59
CA LEU A 128 -0.36 -5.35 -4.77
C LEU A 128 -0.08 -6.85 -4.68
N LEU A 129 0.35 -7.33 -3.50
CA LEU A 129 0.54 -8.76 -3.24
C LEU A 129 -0.77 -9.53 -3.41
N LEU A 130 -1.85 -9.11 -2.75
CA LEU A 130 -3.15 -9.77 -2.85
C LEU A 130 -3.71 -9.78 -4.27
N GLY A 131 -3.62 -8.64 -4.98
CA GLY A 131 -4.06 -8.54 -6.38
C GLY A 131 -3.24 -9.42 -7.32
N THR A 132 -1.92 -9.49 -7.12
CA THR A 132 -1.02 -10.38 -7.87
C THR A 132 -1.41 -11.84 -7.71
N LEU A 133 -1.75 -12.27 -6.49
CA LEU A 133 -2.19 -13.64 -6.23
C LEU A 133 -3.60 -13.93 -6.69
N GLY A 134 -4.51 -12.95 -6.59
CA GLY A 134 -5.88 -13.06 -7.08
C GLY A 134 -5.95 -13.21 -8.60
N ALA A 135 -4.95 -12.70 -9.34
CA ALA A 135 -4.87 -12.89 -10.79
C ALA A 135 -4.51 -14.33 -11.21
N GLY A 136 -4.08 -15.18 -10.27
CA GLY A 136 -3.72 -16.58 -10.48
C GLY A 136 -2.40 -16.79 -11.25
N GLY A 137 -2.14 -18.04 -11.62
CA GLY A 137 -0.95 -18.46 -12.38
C GLY A 137 0.24 -18.86 -11.51
N ALA A 138 1.38 -19.13 -12.15
CA ALA A 138 2.52 -19.81 -11.53
C ALA A 138 3.04 -19.16 -10.23
N VAL A 139 3.04 -17.83 -10.14
CA VAL A 139 3.48 -17.13 -8.92
C VAL A 139 2.46 -17.22 -7.78
N ALA A 140 1.17 -17.29 -8.12
CA ALA A 140 0.12 -17.57 -7.14
C ALA A 140 0.23 -18.99 -6.62
N ASP A 141 0.47 -19.95 -7.51
CA ASP A 141 0.66 -21.35 -7.15
C ASP A 141 1.93 -21.55 -6.30
N LEU A 142 3.03 -20.84 -6.63
CA LEU A 142 4.27 -20.84 -5.83
C LEU A 142 4.00 -20.39 -4.39
N LEU A 143 3.39 -19.22 -4.20
CA LEU A 143 3.11 -18.70 -2.86
C LEU A 143 2.06 -19.55 -2.13
N ALA A 144 1.07 -20.09 -2.84
CA ALA A 144 0.11 -21.02 -2.24
C ALA A 144 0.79 -22.30 -1.74
N GLY A 145 1.75 -22.85 -2.50
CA GLY A 145 2.57 -23.99 -2.09
C GLY A 145 3.48 -23.70 -0.89
N LEU A 146 3.79 -22.42 -0.64
CA LEU A 146 4.49 -21.95 0.55
C LEU A 146 3.56 -21.57 1.71
N GLY A 147 2.26 -21.81 1.58
CA GLY A 147 1.26 -21.50 2.61
C GLY A 147 0.81 -20.03 2.66
N ALA A 148 1.20 -19.22 1.68
CA ALA A 148 0.79 -17.83 1.55
C ALA A 148 -0.38 -17.67 0.56
N THR A 149 -1.57 -18.11 1.00
CA THR A 149 -2.81 -17.96 0.23
C THR A 149 -3.46 -16.60 0.49
N PRO A 150 -4.30 -16.06 -0.42
CA PRO A 150 -4.96 -14.77 -0.21
C PRO A 150 -5.74 -14.68 1.12
N PRO A 151 -6.53 -15.69 1.55
CA PRO A 151 -7.18 -15.64 2.86
C PRO A 151 -6.20 -15.52 4.04
N ARG A 152 -5.07 -16.25 3.99
CA ARG A 152 -4.04 -16.21 5.03
C ARG A 152 -3.29 -14.88 5.05
N ILE A 153 -2.99 -14.33 3.88
CA ILE A 153 -2.38 -13.00 3.75
C ILE A 153 -3.33 -11.93 4.30
N ARG A 154 -4.62 -11.94 3.96
CA ARG A 154 -5.60 -11.00 4.55
C ARG A 154 -5.66 -11.14 6.07
N ALA A 155 -5.73 -12.36 6.58
CA ALA A 155 -5.75 -12.60 8.03
C ALA A 155 -4.49 -12.06 8.72
N GLU A 156 -3.31 -12.25 8.12
CA GLU A 156 -2.05 -11.79 8.69
C GLU A 156 -1.86 -10.27 8.58
N VAL A 157 -2.30 -9.65 7.47
CA VAL A 157 -2.42 -8.18 7.38
C VAL A 157 -3.24 -7.68 8.56
N GLN A 158 -4.43 -8.25 8.78
CA GLN A 158 -5.30 -7.86 9.89
C GLN A 158 -4.65 -8.07 11.26
N ARG A 159 -3.91 -9.16 11.45
CA ARG A 159 -3.18 -9.42 12.69
C ARG A 159 -2.11 -8.36 12.94
N LEU A 160 -1.32 -8.01 11.91
CA LEU A 160 -0.31 -6.96 12.00
C LEU A 160 -0.97 -5.62 12.31
N LEU A 161 -2.08 -5.27 11.63
CA LEU A 161 -2.88 -4.07 11.93
C LEU A 161 -3.27 -3.99 13.41
N VAL A 162 -3.81 -5.07 13.96
CA VAL A 162 -4.23 -5.13 15.37
C VAL A 162 -3.03 -4.98 16.32
N ALA A 163 -1.93 -5.69 16.06
CA ALA A 163 -0.70 -5.58 16.87
C ALA A 163 -0.15 -4.14 16.87
N TYR A 164 -0.21 -3.45 15.71
CA TYR A 164 0.20 -2.05 15.57
C TYR A 164 -0.64 -1.08 16.41
N SER A 165 -1.92 -1.37 16.59
CA SER A 165 -2.83 -0.52 17.36
C SER A 165 -2.70 -0.69 18.88
N GLN A 166 -2.05 -1.76 19.38
CA GLN A 166 -1.99 -2.09 20.81
C GLN A 166 -0.64 -1.79 21.48
N GLY A 167 0.24 -1.05 20.80
CA GLY A 167 1.47 -0.51 21.38
C GLY A 167 2.74 -1.32 21.03
N TRP A 168 3.55 -0.75 20.14
CA TRP A 168 4.97 -1.11 19.98
C TRP A 168 5.76 0.10 19.46
N PRO A 169 6.99 0.37 19.97
CA PRO A 169 7.83 1.46 19.48
C PRO A 169 8.51 1.07 18.15
N LEU A 170 8.29 1.86 17.10
CA LEU A 170 9.13 1.79 15.90
C LEU A 170 10.12 2.94 15.93
N THR A 171 11.30 2.70 16.50
CA THR A 171 12.50 3.33 15.95
C THR A 171 12.84 2.55 14.69
N ALA A 172 12.39 3.02 13.54
CA ALA A 172 12.70 2.38 12.27
C ALA A 172 13.93 3.05 11.65
N ASP A 173 15.01 2.29 11.58
CA ASP A 173 16.02 2.51 10.55
C ASP A 173 15.35 2.22 9.20
N GLY A 174 15.11 3.27 8.41
CA GLY A 174 14.75 3.16 6.99
C GLY A 174 13.27 2.98 6.58
N SER A 175 12.28 2.93 7.49
CA SER A 175 10.86 2.97 7.07
C SER A 175 10.40 4.42 6.87
N THR A 176 9.95 4.78 5.67
CA THR A 176 9.22 6.04 5.43
C THR A 176 7.93 6.04 6.26
N GLY A 177 7.77 7.02 7.16
CA GLY A 177 6.66 7.14 8.12
C GLY A 177 5.26 7.03 7.50
N ASP A 178 5.12 7.42 6.22
CA ASP A 178 3.89 7.32 5.42
C ASP A 178 3.17 5.97 5.49
N GLU A 179 3.87 4.84 5.38
CA GLU A 179 3.18 3.54 5.37
C GLU A 179 2.70 3.12 6.74
N LEU A 180 3.41 3.49 7.80
CA LEU A 180 3.00 3.20 9.17
C LEU A 180 1.80 4.04 9.56
N VAL A 181 1.77 5.30 9.13
CA VAL A 181 0.62 6.19 9.30
C VAL A 181 -0.58 5.65 8.52
N GLU A 182 -0.42 5.27 7.25
CA GLU A 182 -1.53 4.69 6.47
C GLU A 182 -2.00 3.35 7.02
N LEU A 183 -1.08 2.49 7.45
CA LEU A 183 -1.40 1.22 8.09
C LEU A 183 -2.27 1.47 9.34
N ARG A 184 -1.87 2.44 10.17
CA ARG A 184 -2.60 2.82 11.39
C ARG A 184 -3.96 3.44 11.07
N LEU A 185 -4.04 4.30 10.06
CA LEU A 185 -5.31 4.85 9.56
C LEU A 185 -6.22 3.76 8.99
N ALA A 186 -5.68 2.76 8.29
CA ALA A 186 -6.45 1.63 7.78
C ALA A 186 -7.08 0.81 8.92
N VAL A 187 -6.34 0.57 10.02
CA VAL A 187 -6.90 -0.10 11.22
C VAL A 187 -8.06 0.69 11.79
N LEU A 188 -7.89 2.01 11.93
CA LEU A 188 -8.92 2.88 12.47
C LEU A 188 -10.16 2.90 11.59
N ARG A 189 -9.98 2.98 10.26
CA ARG A 189 -11.07 2.89 9.28
C ARG A 189 -11.81 1.55 9.40
N MET A 190 -11.09 0.43 9.53
CA MET A 190 -11.71 -0.89 9.71
C MET A 190 -12.54 -0.96 10.99
N ARG A 191 -11.96 -0.58 12.13
CA ARG A 191 -12.67 -0.63 13.40
C ARG A 191 -13.90 0.29 13.42
N VAL A 192 -13.79 1.47 12.81
CA VAL A 192 -14.95 2.37 12.63
C VAL A 192 -16.03 1.73 11.75
N ARG A 193 -15.64 1.00 10.70
CA ARG A 193 -16.58 0.27 9.83
C ARG A 193 -17.35 -0.80 10.59
N GLU A 194 -16.68 -1.58 11.45
CA GLU A 194 -17.33 -2.59 12.29
C GLU A 194 -18.43 -1.98 13.19
N TYR A 195 -18.16 -0.84 13.81
CA TYR A 195 -19.19 -0.12 14.58
C TYR A 195 -20.34 0.39 13.70
N ASN A 196 -20.06 0.83 12.47
CA ASN A 196 -21.09 1.29 11.55
C ASN A 196 -22.02 0.14 11.13
N GLU A 197 -21.49 -1.05 10.87
CA GLU A 197 -22.26 -2.25 10.54
C GLU A 197 -23.16 -2.66 11.70
N LYS A 198 -22.62 -2.78 12.92
CA LYS A 198 -23.40 -3.06 14.12
C LYS A 198 -24.52 -2.03 14.36
N LEU A 199 -24.26 -0.75 14.10
CA LEU A 199 -25.28 0.31 14.17
C LEU A 199 -26.35 0.15 13.10
N ALA A 200 -25.97 -0.24 11.88
CA ALA A 200 -26.92 -0.49 10.79
C ALA A 200 -27.87 -1.64 11.15
N ASP A 201 -27.34 -2.74 11.70
CA ASP A 201 -28.14 -3.89 12.13
C ASP A 201 -29.14 -3.52 13.24
N LEU A 202 -28.69 -2.78 14.26
CA LEU A 202 -29.56 -2.32 15.35
C LEU A 202 -30.68 -1.39 14.83
N ARG A 203 -30.34 -0.48 13.90
CA ARG A 203 -31.32 0.44 13.29
C ARG A 203 -32.35 -0.32 12.45
N LEU A 204 -31.91 -1.30 11.68
CA LEU A 204 -32.76 -2.15 10.87
C LEU A 204 -33.71 -2.99 11.75
N GLY A 205 -33.17 -3.62 12.80
CA GLY A 205 -33.97 -4.35 13.78
C GLY A 205 -34.98 -3.46 14.52
N ARG A 206 -34.60 -2.23 14.86
CA ARG A 206 -35.50 -1.25 15.51
C ARG A 206 -36.65 -0.87 14.59
N HIS A 207 -36.36 -0.61 13.31
CA HIS A 207 -37.38 -0.33 12.31
C HIS A 207 -38.37 -1.50 12.17
N ALA A 208 -37.87 -2.73 12.14
CA ALA A 208 -38.70 -3.93 12.09
C ALA A 208 -39.60 -4.08 13.33
N ALA A 209 -39.07 -3.82 14.53
CA ALA A 209 -39.86 -3.87 15.78
C ALA A 209 -40.97 -2.81 15.82
N ILE A 210 -40.71 -1.60 15.29
CA ILE A 210 -41.72 -0.54 15.16
C ILE A 210 -42.85 -1.00 14.22
N LEU A 211 -42.51 -1.56 13.06
CA LEU A 211 -43.50 -2.08 12.10
C LEU A 211 -44.33 -3.23 12.69
N ALA A 212 -43.72 -4.05 13.56
CA ALA A 212 -44.39 -5.14 14.26
C ALA A 212 -45.25 -4.68 15.46
N GLY A 213 -45.21 -3.39 15.82
CA GLY A 213 -45.91 -2.86 17.00
C GLY A 213 -45.27 -3.23 18.35
N ASP A 214 -44.10 -3.85 18.32
CA ASP A 214 -43.36 -4.28 19.51
C ASP A 214 -42.58 -3.09 20.11
N ARG A 215 -43.28 -2.30 20.93
CA ARG A 215 -42.75 -1.07 21.52
C ARG A 215 -41.60 -1.33 22.49
N ASP A 216 -41.65 -2.42 23.25
CA ASP A 216 -40.62 -2.76 24.23
C ASP A 216 -39.31 -3.12 23.53
N ARG A 217 -39.38 -3.95 22.48
CA ARG A 217 -38.22 -4.30 21.67
C ARG A 217 -37.66 -3.10 20.92
N ALA A 218 -38.51 -2.22 20.38
CA ALA A 218 -38.08 -0.99 19.73
C ALA A 218 -37.34 -0.05 20.71
N SER A 219 -37.83 0.07 21.94
CA SER A 219 -37.18 0.84 23.01
C SER A 219 -35.83 0.24 23.42
N ALA A 220 -35.78 -1.08 23.60
CA ALA A 220 -34.54 -1.80 23.94
C ALA A 220 -33.47 -1.64 22.85
N LEU A 221 -33.83 -1.76 21.58
CA LEU A 221 -32.91 -1.58 20.45
C LEU A 221 -32.44 -0.13 20.31
N ARG A 222 -33.29 0.86 20.62
CA ARG A 222 -32.88 2.28 20.69
C ARG A 222 -31.85 2.53 21.79
N ASN A 223 -32.04 1.93 22.96
CA ASN A 223 -31.10 2.05 24.08
C ASN A 223 -29.76 1.38 23.74
N ALA A 224 -29.79 0.20 23.11
CA ALA A 224 -28.61 -0.49 22.61
C ALA A 224 -27.87 0.31 21.53
N GLU A 225 -28.61 0.96 20.60
CA GLU A 225 -28.03 1.87 19.61
C GLU A 225 -27.27 3.01 20.29
N GLN A 226 -27.87 3.66 21.30
CA GLN A 226 -27.25 4.76 22.03
C GLN A 226 -25.99 4.30 22.78
N GLN A 227 -26.05 3.17 23.49
CA GLN A 227 -24.88 2.60 24.17
C GLN A 227 -23.74 2.29 23.20
N LEU A 228 -24.05 1.76 22.01
CA LEU A 228 -23.06 1.45 20.99
C LEU A 228 -22.44 2.72 20.38
N LEU A 229 -23.22 3.79 20.21
CA LEU A 229 -22.70 5.10 19.78
C LEU A 229 -21.73 5.68 20.83
N ASP A 230 -22.09 5.61 22.10
CA ASP A 230 -21.26 6.12 23.20
C ASP A 230 -19.96 5.31 23.34
N GLU A 231 -20.04 3.98 23.21
CA GLU A 231 -18.86 3.10 23.16
C GLU A 231 -17.98 3.42 21.95
N LYS A 232 -18.56 3.53 20.75
CA LYS A 232 -17.83 3.92 19.53
C LYS A 232 -17.11 5.24 19.73
N HIS A 233 -17.78 6.25 20.30
CA HIS A 233 -17.19 7.56 20.55
C HIS A 233 -16.03 7.48 21.52
N ARG A 234 -16.17 6.72 22.63
CA ARG A 234 -15.07 6.46 23.58
C ARG A 234 -13.88 5.78 22.92
N GLN A 235 -14.11 4.75 22.11
CA GLN A 235 -13.05 4.00 21.43
C GLN A 235 -12.33 4.85 20.39
N VAL A 236 -13.06 5.55 19.52
CA VAL A 236 -12.46 6.45 18.51
C VAL A 236 -11.65 7.55 19.18
N THR A 237 -12.15 8.12 20.27
CA THR A 237 -11.42 9.15 21.04
C THR A 237 -10.20 8.57 21.76
N GLY A 238 -10.29 7.33 22.27
CA GLY A 238 -9.16 6.60 22.85
C GLY A 238 -8.06 6.36 21.82
N TRP A 239 -8.42 5.82 20.65
CA TRP A 239 -7.46 5.60 19.58
C TRP A 239 -6.85 6.90 19.05
N ALA A 240 -7.63 7.98 19.00
CA ALA A 240 -7.14 9.31 18.62
C ALA A 240 -6.13 9.89 19.63
N ARG A 241 -6.20 9.49 20.91
CA ARG A 241 -5.22 9.88 21.95
C ARG A 241 -3.97 9.00 21.95
N GLU A 242 -4.10 7.75 21.53
CA GLU A 242 -3.00 6.80 21.40
C GLU A 242 -2.20 6.99 20.11
N LEU A 243 -2.80 7.63 19.11
CA LEU A 243 -2.09 8.16 17.94
C LEU A 243 -1.12 9.25 18.43
N ASP A 244 0.16 9.02 18.22
CA ASP A 244 1.17 10.03 18.50
C ASP A 244 1.00 11.17 17.49
N ILE A 245 0.33 12.24 17.93
CA ILE A 245 0.16 13.46 17.16
C ILE A 245 1.53 14.00 16.73
N GLY A 246 2.60 13.74 17.49
CA GLY A 246 3.98 14.08 17.11
C GLY A 246 4.41 13.43 15.80
N VAL A 247 4.09 12.15 15.57
CA VAL A 247 4.44 11.46 14.31
C VAL A 247 3.63 12.01 13.13
N VAL A 248 2.36 12.34 13.35
CA VAL A 248 1.51 12.97 12.32
C VAL A 248 1.97 14.39 12.02
N LEU A 249 2.40 15.14 13.04
CA LEU A 249 2.94 16.49 12.91
C LEU A 249 4.32 16.49 12.26
N ASP A 250 5.20 15.53 12.57
CA ASP A 250 6.52 15.38 11.96
C ASP A 250 6.39 15.05 10.46
N GLU A 251 5.44 14.20 10.07
CA GLU A 251 5.18 13.92 8.65
C GLU A 251 4.52 15.12 7.96
N LEU A 252 3.64 15.86 8.65
CA LEU A 252 3.09 17.14 8.15
C LEU A 252 4.20 18.18 7.92
N ASP A 253 5.13 18.31 8.87
CA ASP A 253 6.28 19.21 8.74
C ASP A 253 7.18 18.75 7.60
N ARG A 254 7.49 17.46 7.51
CA ARG A 254 8.30 16.90 6.42
C ARG A 254 7.66 17.16 5.04
N LEU A 255 6.35 16.93 4.91
CA LEU A 255 5.59 17.20 3.69
C LEU A 255 5.55 18.71 3.38
N SER A 256 5.41 19.57 4.39
CA SER A 256 5.48 21.02 4.22
C SER A 256 6.85 21.45 3.67
N HIS A 257 7.94 20.93 4.23
CA HIS A 257 9.29 21.20 3.75
C HIS A 257 9.53 20.69 2.32
N GLU A 258 8.99 19.51 1.97
CA GLU A 258 9.11 19.00 0.60
C GLU A 258 8.29 19.82 -0.39
N VAL A 259 7.10 20.30 0.00
CA VAL A 259 6.31 21.24 -0.81
C VAL A 259 7.07 22.55 -1.04
N ASP A 260 7.72 23.08 -0.01
CA ASP A 260 8.50 24.31 -0.15
C ASP A 260 9.74 24.10 -1.02
N ARG A 261 10.44 22.96 -0.87
CA ARG A 261 11.53 22.56 -1.75
C ARG A 261 11.08 22.43 -3.21
N LEU A 262 9.91 21.85 -3.46
CA LEU A 262 9.33 21.71 -4.79
C LEU A 262 8.94 23.07 -5.37
N ARG A 263 8.37 23.97 -4.57
CA ARG A 263 8.11 25.37 -4.97
C ARG A 263 9.39 26.11 -5.33
N GLU A 264 10.46 25.94 -4.56
CA GLU A 264 11.78 26.48 -4.83
C GLU A 264 12.35 25.95 -6.16
N LEU A 265 12.14 24.66 -6.45
CA LEU A 265 12.53 24.03 -7.72
C LEU A 265 11.73 24.58 -8.90
N LEU A 266 10.40 24.68 -8.76
CA LEU A 266 9.52 25.26 -9.79
C LEU A 266 9.90 26.72 -10.07
N HIS A 267 10.20 27.50 -9.03
CA HIS A 267 10.65 28.88 -9.16
C HIS A 267 11.99 28.98 -9.90
N ARG A 268 12.98 28.15 -9.52
CA ARG A 268 14.28 28.07 -10.21
C ARG A 268 14.16 27.69 -11.68
N HIS A 269 13.14 26.91 -12.04
CA HIS A 269 12.88 26.50 -13.42
C HIS A 269 11.84 27.38 -14.14
N GLN A 270 11.39 28.49 -13.54
CA GLN A 270 10.38 29.42 -14.08
C GLN A 270 9.06 28.75 -14.48
N ILE A 271 8.74 27.62 -13.86
CA ILE A 271 7.49 26.89 -14.09
C ILE A 271 6.45 27.52 -13.16
N ARG A 272 5.55 28.32 -13.71
CA ARG A 272 4.42 28.85 -12.94
C ARG A 272 3.36 27.76 -12.81
N PRO A 273 2.95 27.39 -11.58
CA PRO A 273 1.77 26.57 -11.41
C PRO A 273 0.54 27.38 -11.82
N GLU A 274 -0.31 26.80 -12.67
CA GLU A 274 -1.65 27.32 -12.97
C GLU A 274 -2.61 27.11 -11.80
#